data_AF-A0A661HHH7-F1
#
_entry.id   AF-A0A661HHH7-F1
#
_cell.length_a   1.000
_cell.length_b   1.000
_cell.length_c   1.000
_cell.angle_alpha   90.00
_cell.angle_beta   90.00
_cell.angle_gamma   90.00
#
_symmetry.space_group_name_H-M   'P 1'
#
loop_
_entity.id
_entity.type
_entity.pdbx_description
1 polymer ?
#
loop_
_entity_poly.entity_id
_entity_poly.type
_entity_poly.pdbx_seq_one_letter_code
_entity_poly.pdbx_strand_id
1 'polypeptide(L)'
;ELEVLFTLKEMQNNPKLLLVDSRKKKWFNYRTIPGAINMPFHYFKEKENYDFHFDYALKYLDVSKDKDNSYNFDQAKTLVIFCNGPWCSQSPSMIFALLKIGYPAEKLKWYRGGMQDWLSAGMTSTRP
;
A
#
# COMPACT_ATOMS: atom_id res chain seq x y z
N GLU A 1 -1.80 9.84 13.65
CA GLU A 1 -3.05 10.13 12.87
C GLU A 1 -4.14 9.12 13.26
N LEU A 2 -5.37 9.54 13.62
CA LEU A 2 -6.45 8.64 14.09
C LEU A 2 -7.05 7.79 12.95
N GLU A 3 -6.91 8.27 11.72
CA GLU A 3 -7.47 7.69 10.49
C GLU A 3 -7.00 6.24 10.25
N VAL A 4 -5.77 5.90 10.67
CA VAL A 4 -5.25 4.53 10.55
C VAL A 4 -5.98 3.55 11.47
N LEU A 5 -6.45 3.99 12.64
CA LEU A 5 -7.21 3.14 13.56
C LEU A 5 -8.62 2.88 13.05
N PHE A 6 -9.26 3.90 12.47
CA PHE A 6 -10.51 3.72 11.76
C PHE A 6 -10.36 2.77 10.58
N THR A 7 -9.27 2.91 9.81
CA THR A 7 -8.92 1.98 8.72
C THR A 7 -8.84 0.54 9.23
N LEU A 8 -8.10 0.28 10.31
CA LEU A 8 -7.97 -1.08 10.87
C LEU A 8 -9.31 -1.65 11.34
N LYS A 9 -10.20 -0.82 11.91
CA LYS A 9 -11.55 -1.24 12.30
C LYS A 9 -12.41 -1.58 11.09
N GLU A 10 -12.37 -0.74 10.05
CA GLU A 10 -13.16 -0.92 8.84
C GLU A 10 -12.72 -2.16 8.05
N MET A 11 -11.40 -2.41 7.97
CA MET A 11 -10.83 -3.59 7.29
C MET A 11 -11.35 -4.93 7.82
N GLN A 12 -11.82 -5.01 9.07
CA GLN A 12 -12.38 -6.24 9.63
C GLN A 12 -13.64 -6.71 8.88
N ASN A 13 -14.38 -5.77 8.27
CA ASN A 13 -15.61 -6.06 7.53
C ASN A 13 -15.56 -5.59 6.07
N ASN A 14 -14.47 -4.95 5.64
CA ASN A 14 -14.31 -4.41 4.29
C ASN A 14 -13.04 -4.98 3.61
N PRO A 15 -13.14 -6.09 2.84
CA PRO A 15 -12.01 -6.68 2.13
C PRO A 15 -11.53 -5.86 0.91
N LYS A 16 -12.22 -4.75 0.60
CA LYS A 16 -11.79 -3.79 -0.43
C LYS A 16 -10.89 -2.70 0.13
N LEU A 17 -10.73 -2.58 1.46
CA LEU A 17 -9.79 -1.65 2.09
C LEU A 17 -8.53 -2.40 2.53
N LEU A 18 -7.36 -1.88 2.15
CA LEU A 18 -6.07 -2.49 2.48
C LEU A 18 -5.14 -1.49 3.15
N LEU A 19 -4.51 -1.91 4.25
CA LEU A 19 -3.35 -1.23 4.82
C LEU A 19 -2.08 -1.80 4.18
N VAL A 20 -1.31 -0.95 3.51
CA VAL A 20 -0.21 -1.34 2.64
C VAL A 20 1.11 -0.78 3.15
N ASP A 21 2.00 -1.66 3.59
CA ASP A 21 3.38 -1.33 3.90
C ASP A 21 4.19 -1.28 2.60
N SER A 22 4.53 -0.06 2.16
CA SER A 22 5.25 0.15 0.90
C SER A 22 6.75 -0.12 1.00
N ARG A 23 7.25 -0.53 2.17
CA ARG A 23 8.69 -0.72 2.40
C ARG A 23 9.21 -1.98 1.73
N LYS A 24 10.51 -2.04 1.52
CA LYS A 24 11.19 -3.27 1.11
C LYS A 24 10.90 -4.41 2.10
N LYS A 25 10.80 -5.65 1.60
CA LYS A 25 10.52 -6.88 2.38
C LYS A 25 11.31 -7.00 3.68
N LYS A 26 12.60 -6.63 3.68
CA LYS A 26 13.45 -6.63 4.89
C LYS A 26 12.85 -5.83 6.06
N TRP A 27 12.27 -4.66 5.77
CA TRP A 27 11.66 -3.80 6.79
C TRP A 27 10.33 -4.35 7.30
N PHE A 28 9.49 -4.86 6.39
CA PHE A 28 8.23 -5.51 6.75
C PHE A 28 8.47 -6.76 7.62
N ASN A 29 9.42 -7.62 7.22
CA ASN A 29 9.79 -8.83 7.95
C ASN A 29 10.38 -8.51 9.32
N TYR A 30 11.09 -7.39 9.45
CA TYR A 30 11.60 -6.92 10.73
C TYR A 30 10.45 -6.55 11.67
N ARG A 31 9.53 -5.68 11.24
CA ARG A 31 8.25 -5.40 11.91
C ARG A 31 7.36 -4.50 11.08
N THR A 32 6.05 -4.65 11.25
CA THR A 32 5.03 -3.82 10.59
C THR A 32 3.79 -3.63 11.48
N ILE A 33 2.81 -2.88 10.99
CA ILE A 33 1.51 -2.71 11.64
C ILE A 33 0.68 -4.00 11.47
N PRO A 34 0.09 -4.57 12.54
CA PRO A 34 -0.78 -5.74 12.42
C PRO A 34 -1.92 -5.53 11.42
N GLY A 35 -2.14 -6.52 10.54
CA GLY A 35 -3.12 -6.44 9.46
C GLY A 35 -2.63 -5.79 8.17
N ALA A 36 -1.44 -5.16 8.17
CA ALA A 36 -0.84 -4.65 6.95
C ALA A 36 -0.33 -5.77 6.04
N ILE A 37 -0.46 -5.57 4.73
CA ILE A 37 0.20 -6.38 3.70
C ILE A 37 1.46 -5.67 3.20
N ASN A 38 2.44 -6.41 2.68
CA ASN A 38 3.62 -5.82 2.06
C ASN A 38 3.48 -5.70 0.55
N MET A 39 3.61 -4.49 0.03
CA MET A 39 3.75 -4.24 -1.40
C MET A 39 4.91 -3.24 -1.62
N PRO A 40 6.15 -3.72 -1.76
CA PRO A 40 7.31 -2.85 -1.91
C PRO A 40 7.18 -1.86 -3.06
N PHE A 41 7.43 -0.59 -2.79
CA PHE A 41 7.25 0.52 -3.75
C PHE A 41 7.99 0.30 -5.09
N HIS A 42 9.14 -0.37 -5.07
CA HIS A 42 9.97 -0.59 -6.25
C HIS A 42 9.32 -1.53 -7.27
N TYR A 43 8.37 -2.37 -6.85
CA TYR A 43 7.56 -3.17 -7.79
C TYR A 43 6.71 -2.29 -8.70
N PHE A 44 6.32 -1.09 -8.24
CA PHE A 44 5.52 -0.13 -9.00
C PHE A 44 6.39 0.92 -9.68
N LYS A 45 7.40 1.44 -8.98
CA LYS A 45 8.28 2.49 -9.48
C LYS A 45 9.21 1.99 -10.61
N GLU A 46 9.69 0.77 -10.50
CA GLU A 46 10.67 0.16 -11.41
C GLU A 46 10.01 -1.01 -12.14
N LYS A 47 8.79 -0.82 -12.64
CA LYS A 47 7.95 -1.88 -13.24
C LYS A 47 8.72 -2.73 -14.24
N GLU A 48 9.56 -2.13 -15.06
CA GLU A 48 10.33 -2.80 -16.11
C GLU A 48 11.27 -3.89 -15.54
N ASN A 49 11.78 -3.69 -14.33
CA ASN A 49 12.64 -4.65 -13.63
C ASN A 49 11.84 -5.68 -12.79
N TYR A 50 10.54 -5.43 -12.58
CA TYR A 50 9.70 -6.19 -11.65
C TYR A 50 8.33 -6.56 -12.25
N ASP A 51 8.26 -6.78 -13.57
CA ASP A 51 7.00 -6.92 -14.31
C ASP A 51 6.05 -7.99 -13.72
N PHE A 52 6.59 -9.17 -13.37
CA PHE A 52 5.82 -10.21 -12.68
C PHE A 52 5.23 -9.73 -11.35
N HIS A 53 6.01 -9.02 -10.53
CA HIS A 53 5.55 -8.54 -9.23
C HIS A 53 4.52 -7.42 -9.38
N PHE A 54 4.70 -6.56 -10.39
CA PHE A 54 3.77 -5.50 -10.74
C PHE A 54 2.41 -6.08 -11.15
N ASP A 55 2.39 -7.00 -12.12
CA ASP A 55 1.16 -7.62 -12.62
C ASP A 55 0.47 -8.45 -11.52
N TYR A 56 1.24 -9.18 -10.71
CA TYR A 56 0.71 -9.90 -9.55
C TYR A 56 0.07 -8.95 -8.53
N ALA A 57 0.74 -7.84 -8.22
CA ALA A 57 0.21 -6.85 -7.29
C ALA A 57 -1.08 -6.22 -7.82
N LEU A 58 -1.13 -5.78 -9.08
CA LEU A 58 -2.34 -5.23 -9.68
C LEU A 58 -3.50 -6.22 -9.65
N LYS A 59 -3.25 -7.50 -9.97
CA LYS A 59 -4.26 -8.56 -9.87
C LYS A 59 -4.78 -8.71 -8.43
N TYR A 60 -3.89 -8.69 -7.43
CA TYR A 60 -4.29 -8.73 -6.02
C TYR A 60 -5.12 -7.50 -5.60
N LEU A 61 -4.88 -6.36 -6.24
CA LEU A 61 -5.62 -5.12 -6.04
C LEU A 61 -6.97 -5.06 -6.79
N ASP A 62 -7.43 -6.18 -7.37
CA ASP A 62 -8.63 -6.30 -8.20
C ASP A 62 -8.59 -5.38 -9.44
N VAL A 63 -7.40 -5.16 -10.01
CA VAL A 63 -7.21 -4.47 -11.29
C VAL A 63 -7.13 -5.53 -12.40
N SER A 64 -8.01 -5.42 -13.38
CA SER A 64 -8.03 -6.30 -14.57
C SER A 64 -7.47 -5.60 -15.79
N LYS A 65 -7.33 -6.33 -16.90
CA LYS A 65 -7.04 -5.77 -18.22
C LYS A 65 -8.26 -5.93 -19.12
N ASP A 66 -8.61 -4.89 -19.87
CA ASP A 66 -9.66 -4.93 -20.88
C ASP A 66 -9.16 -5.59 -22.18
N LYS A 67 -10.05 -5.72 -23.18
CA LYS A 67 -9.75 -6.39 -24.47
C LYS A 67 -8.61 -5.72 -25.25
N ASP A 68 -8.41 -4.42 -25.04
CA ASP A 68 -7.35 -3.62 -25.64
C ASP A 68 -6.06 -3.61 -24.79
N ASN A 69 -5.99 -4.44 -23.75
CA ASN A 69 -4.87 -4.57 -22.81
C ASN A 69 -4.65 -3.32 -21.92
N SER A 70 -5.60 -2.39 -21.88
CA SER A 70 -5.61 -1.28 -20.91
C SER A 70 -5.99 -1.76 -19.51
N TYR A 71 -5.56 -1.05 -18.46
CA TYR A 71 -5.92 -1.38 -17.08
C TYR A 71 -7.32 -0.88 -16.73
N ASN A 72 -8.13 -1.77 -16.16
CA ASN A 72 -9.45 -1.47 -15.64
C ASN A 72 -9.42 -1.42 -14.09
N PHE A 73 -9.82 -0.27 -13.54
CA PHE A 73 -9.79 0.01 -12.10
C PHE A 73 -11.16 0.05 -11.42
N ASP A 74 -12.23 -0.34 -12.11
CA ASP A 74 -13.61 -0.28 -11.58
C ASP A 74 -13.73 -1.01 -10.24
N GLN A 75 -13.14 -2.20 -10.18
CA GLN A 75 -13.16 -3.07 -9.00
C GLN A 75 -11.97 -2.88 -8.06
N ALA A 76 -11.07 -1.93 -8.38
CA ALA A 76 -9.83 -1.72 -7.64
C ALA A 76 -10.10 -1.44 -6.15
N LYS A 77 -9.26 -2.01 -5.29
CA LYS A 77 -9.30 -1.82 -3.85
C LYS A 77 -8.91 -0.38 -3.43
N THR A 78 -9.28 0.04 -2.23
CA THR A 78 -8.78 1.26 -1.60
C THR A 78 -7.53 0.95 -0.79
N LEU A 79 -6.48 1.74 -0.96
CA LEU A 79 -5.18 1.52 -0.32
C LEU A 79 -4.91 2.63 0.69
N VAL A 80 -4.53 2.26 1.90
CA VAL A 80 -3.90 3.15 2.89
C VAL A 80 -2.42 2.80 2.93
N ILE A 81 -1.60 3.62 2.30
CA ILE A 81 -0.19 3.33 2.06
C ILE A 81 0.66 4.00 3.14
N PHE A 82 1.68 3.31 3.66
CA PHE A 82 2.61 3.87 4.63
C PHE A 82 4.04 3.36 4.47
N CYS A 83 4.99 4.08 5.07
CA CYS A 83 6.42 3.71 5.13
C CYS A 83 6.96 3.90 6.56
N ASN A 84 8.21 4.35 6.73
CA ASN A 84 8.85 4.52 8.04
C ASN A 84 8.41 5.81 8.72
N GLY A 85 8.09 6.87 7.97
CA GLY A 85 7.67 8.15 8.51
C GLY A 85 7.61 9.23 7.42
N PRO A 86 7.34 10.49 7.78
CA PRO A 86 7.12 11.58 6.83
C PRO A 86 8.31 11.85 5.88
N TRP A 87 9.53 11.52 6.31
CA TRP A 87 10.77 11.66 5.55
C TRP A 87 10.99 10.52 4.54
N CYS A 88 10.21 9.45 4.59
CA CYS A 88 10.38 8.31 3.70
C CYS A 88 9.70 8.55 2.34
N SER A 89 10.49 8.48 1.26
CA SER A 89 10.01 8.66 -0.12
C SER A 89 9.34 7.44 -0.75
N GLN A 90 9.26 6.30 -0.05
CA GLN A 90 8.75 5.04 -0.63
C GLN A 90 7.23 5.08 -0.86
N SER A 91 6.45 5.56 0.10
CA SER A 91 4.99 5.72 -0.08
C SER A 91 4.65 6.70 -1.20
N PRO A 92 5.20 7.93 -1.26
CA PRO A 92 4.90 8.82 -2.38
C PRO A 92 5.39 8.26 -3.71
N SER A 93 6.54 7.58 -3.76
CA SER A 93 6.99 6.90 -4.99
C SER A 93 5.99 5.86 -5.51
N MET A 94 5.41 5.06 -4.61
CA MET A 94 4.38 4.08 -4.97
C MET A 94 3.09 4.76 -5.41
N ILE A 95 2.62 5.78 -4.68
CA ILE A 95 1.41 6.54 -4.99
C ILE A 95 1.53 7.17 -6.39
N PHE A 96 2.64 7.84 -6.70
CA PHE A 96 2.83 8.46 -8.01
C PHE A 96 2.91 7.43 -9.14
N ALA A 97 3.53 6.27 -8.91
CA ALA A 97 3.56 5.20 -9.90
C ALA A 97 2.14 4.65 -10.19
N LEU A 98 1.31 4.47 -9.15
CA LEU A 98 -0.08 4.04 -9.29
C LEU A 98 -0.95 5.09 -9.99
N LEU A 99 -0.79 6.38 -9.65
CA LEU A 99 -1.49 7.47 -10.33
C LEU A 99 -1.12 7.54 -11.82
N LYS A 100 0.17 7.34 -12.16
CA LYS A 100 0.66 7.37 -13.55
C LYS A 100 0.00 6.31 -14.44
N ILE A 101 -0.41 5.18 -13.88
CA ILE A 101 -1.10 4.11 -14.63
C ILE A 101 -2.63 4.23 -14.58
N GLY A 102 -3.19 5.25 -13.93
CA GLY A 102 -4.63 5.50 -13.88
C GLY A 102 -5.34 4.96 -12.63
N TYR A 103 -4.62 4.55 -11.58
CA TYR A 103 -5.25 4.15 -10.33
C TYR A 103 -6.04 5.33 -9.72
N PRO A 104 -7.30 5.18 -9.30
CA PRO A 104 -8.12 6.31 -8.85
C PRO A 104 -7.54 7.00 -7.61
N ALA A 105 -7.40 8.32 -7.67
CA ALA A 105 -6.77 9.10 -6.61
C ALA A 105 -7.53 9.00 -5.28
N GLU A 106 -8.86 8.97 -5.32
CA GLU A 106 -9.74 8.80 -4.18
C GLU A 106 -9.61 7.42 -3.51
N LYS A 107 -9.08 6.43 -4.22
CA LYS A 107 -8.75 5.10 -3.69
C LYS A 107 -7.33 5.02 -3.12
N LEU A 108 -6.53 6.09 -3.19
CA LEU A 108 -5.16 6.14 -2.66
C LEU A 108 -5.07 7.08 -1.46
N LYS A 109 -5.08 6.51 -0.26
CA LYS A 109 -4.88 7.20 1.01
C LYS A 109 -3.43 7.03 1.47
N TRP A 110 -2.89 8.03 2.17
CA TRP A 110 -1.52 8.01 2.68
C TRP A 110 -1.50 8.24 4.19
N TYR A 111 -1.06 7.22 4.93
CA TYR A 111 -0.71 7.37 6.35
C TYR A 111 0.75 7.85 6.45
N ARG A 112 0.94 9.15 6.68
CA ARG A 112 2.25 9.83 6.56
C ARG A 112 3.16 9.54 7.75
N GLY A 113 2.57 9.39 8.92
CA GLY A 113 3.29 9.11 10.17
C GLY A 113 4.07 7.79 10.13
N GLY A 114 3.61 6.82 9.34
CA GLY A 114 4.30 5.56 9.11
C GLY A 114 4.58 4.78 10.40
N MET A 115 5.61 3.93 10.35
CA MET A 115 6.04 3.14 11.52
C MET A 115 6.56 4.02 12.66
N GLN A 116 7.15 5.17 12.38
CA GLN A 116 7.67 6.08 13.40
C GLN A 116 6.53 6.59 14.29
N ASP A 117 5.48 7.18 13.71
CA ASP A 117 4.32 7.66 14.47
C ASP A 117 3.61 6.50 15.20
N TRP A 118 3.47 5.34 14.53
CA TRP A 118 2.87 4.15 15.13
C TRP A 118 3.60 3.66 16.39
N LEU A 119 4.94 3.52 16.31
CA LEU A 119 5.75 3.04 17.42
C LEU A 119 5.90 4.10 18.52
N SER A 120 6.01 5.38 18.16
CA SER A 120 6.05 6.49 19.13
C SER A 120 4.77 6.60 19.95
N ALA A 121 3.62 6.20 19.37
CA ALA A 121 2.35 6.09 20.09
C ALA A 121 2.23 4.85 20.98
N GLY A 122 3.27 4.01 21.09
CA GLY A 122 3.26 2.80 21.92
C GLY A 122 2.41 1.65 21.35
N MET A 123 2.08 1.70 20.05
CA MET A 123 1.19 0.73 19.43
C MET A 123 1.90 -0.59 19.13
N THR A 124 1.17 -1.70 19.21
CA THR A 124 1.70 -3.04 18.95
C THR A 124 2.15 -3.20 17.50
N SER A 125 3.25 -3.91 17.29
CA SER A 125 3.74 -4.28 15.96
C SER A 125 3.73 -5.81 15.78
N THR A 126 3.88 -6.31 14.56
CA THR A 126 3.88 -7.77 14.29
C THR A 126 5.03 -8.52 14.96
N ARG A 127 6.06 -7.80 15.44
CA ARG A 127 7.23 -8.33 16.15
C ARG A 127 7.58 -7.39 17.33
N PRO A 128 8.37 -7.85 18.32
CA PRO A 128 8.91 -6.98 19.36
C PRO A 128 9.77 -5.82 18.82
#